data_AF-A0A949XBN0-F1
#
_entry.id   AF-A0A949XBN0-F1
#
_cell.length_a   1.000
_cell.length_b   1.000
_cell.length_c   1.000
_cell.angle_alpha   90.00
_cell.angle_beta   90.00
_cell.angle_gamma   90.00
#
_symmetry.space_group_name_H-M   'P 1'
#
loop_
_entity.id
_entity.type
_entity.pdbx_description
1 polymer ?
#
loop_
_entity_poly.entity_id
_entity_poly.type
_entity_poly.pdbx_seq_one_letter_code
_entity_poly.pdbx_strand_id
1 'polypeptide(L)' 'ASDLNSGSRRSIIRASTRLNAPEADFRDYGIGAQILRDVGVRKMILLTDKPPRLANLPGYGLEIVDHAPLSVLGEAPLD' A
#
# COMPACT_ATOMS: atom_id res chain seq x y z
N ALA A 1 53.53 13.07 14.19
CA ALA A 1 52.95 14.33 13.70
C ALA A 1 52.61 14.10 12.23
N SER A 2 51.40 13.62 11.93
CA SER A 2 50.13 14.37 11.89
C SER A 2 49.92 14.97 10.50
N ASP A 3 48.87 14.44 9.87
CA ASP A 3 47.98 15.09 8.93
C ASP A 3 48.47 15.27 7.49
N LEU A 4 47.77 14.62 6.56
CA LEU A 4 46.91 15.30 5.59
C LEU A 4 46.02 14.28 4.86
N ASN A 5 44.83 14.09 5.44
CA ASN A 5 43.64 13.56 4.81
C ASN A 5 43.27 14.42 3.58
N SER A 6 43.67 14.02 2.38
CA SER A 6 43.23 14.67 1.14
C SER A 6 41.84 14.16 0.75
N GLY A 7 40.83 14.88 1.22
CA GLY A 7 39.42 14.63 0.94
C GLY A 7 39.11 14.59 -0.56
N SER A 8 38.65 13.42 -1.02
CA SER A 8 37.93 13.26 -2.27
C SER A 8 36.54 13.88 -2.12
N ARG A 9 36.43 15.12 -2.58
CA ARG A 9 35.20 15.92 -2.58
C ARG A 9 34.22 15.38 -3.62
N ARG A 10 32.96 15.27 -3.20
CA ARG A 10 31.72 15.31 -4.00
C ARG A 10 31.45 14.09 -4.90
N SER A 11 30.66 13.15 -4.39
CA SER A 11 29.58 12.58 -5.21
C SER A 11 28.26 13.21 -4.75
N ILE A 12 27.92 14.31 -5.39
CA ILE A 12 26.60 14.93 -5.42
C ILE A 12 25.61 13.93 -6.04
N ILE A 13 24.59 13.56 -5.27
CA ILE A 13 23.27 13.09 -5.70
C ILE A 13 23.28 12.00 -6.78
N ARG A 14 23.07 10.75 -6.36
CA ARG A 14 22.37 9.78 -7.21
C ARG A 14 20.88 9.81 -6.84
N ALA A 15 20.14 10.69 -7.50
CA ALA A 15 18.70 10.56 -7.61
C ALA A 15 18.46 9.39 -8.59
N SER A 16 18.26 8.20 -8.04
CA SER A 16 17.79 7.06 -8.82
C SER A 16 16.32 7.30 -9.10
N THR A 17 16.04 7.92 -10.23
CA THR A 17 14.70 8.03 -10.80
C THR A 17 14.09 6.63 -10.89
N ARG A 18 13.22 6.26 -9.95
CA ARG A 18 12.33 5.11 -10.12
C ARG A 18 11.23 5.54 -11.08
N LEU A 19 11.61 5.62 -12.36
CA LEU A 19 10.67 5.64 -13.47
C LEU A 19 9.90 4.33 -13.42
N ASN A 20 8.62 4.41 -13.08
CA ASN A 20 7.56 3.53 -13.58
C ASN A 20 7.85 2.02 -13.53
N ALA A 21 8.23 1.48 -12.37
CA ALA A 21 7.87 0.10 -12.11
C ALA A 21 6.38 0.09 -11.78
N PRO A 22 5.51 -0.71 -12.44
CA PRO A 22 4.30 -1.16 -11.78
C PRO A 22 4.81 -1.99 -10.61
N GLU A 23 5.03 -1.31 -9.48
CA GLU A 23 5.52 -1.90 -8.26
C GLU A 23 4.64 -3.12 -8.06
N ALA A 24 5.27 -4.29 -8.10
CA ALA A 24 4.60 -5.54 -7.87
C ALA A 24 4.13 -5.46 -6.42
N ASP A 25 2.95 -4.86 -6.26
CA ASP A 25 2.25 -4.53 -5.04
C ASP A 25 1.75 -5.84 -4.45
N PHE A 26 2.69 -6.70 -4.04
CA PHE A 26 2.50 -7.56 -2.90
C PHE A 26 2.50 -6.64 -1.68
N ARG A 27 1.46 -5.79 -1.58
CA ARG A 27 1.19 -5.10 -0.32
C ARG A 27 0.78 -6.21 0.63
N ASP A 28 1.57 -6.45 1.65
CA ASP A 28 1.23 -7.44 2.65
C ASP A 28 0.04 -6.93 3.47
N TYR A 29 -1.17 -7.29 3.04
CA TYR A 29 -2.43 -6.94 3.70
C TYR A 29 -2.64 -7.67 5.05
N GLY A 30 -1.63 -8.36 5.57
CA GLY A 30 -1.73 -9.24 6.74
C GLY A 30 -2.15 -8.50 8.02
N ILE A 31 -1.53 -7.35 8.31
CA ILE A 31 -1.89 -6.55 9.48
C ILE A 31 -3.32 -5.98 9.34
N GLY A 32 -3.68 -5.47 8.17
CA GLY A 32 -5.04 -4.99 7.90
C GLY A 32 -6.09 -6.09 8.06
N ALA A 33 -5.78 -7.29 7.56
CA ALA A 33 -6.65 -8.45 7.71
C ALA A 33 -6.79 -8.91 9.18
N GLN A 34 -5.71 -8.87 9.95
CA GLN A 34 -5.75 -9.17 11.39
C GLN A 34 -6.59 -8.15 12.17
N ILE A 35 -6.45 -6.85 11.87
CA ILE A 35 -7.25 -5.79 12.48
C ILE A 35 -8.73 -6.02 12.17
N LEU A 36 -9.08 -6.22 10.90
CA LEU A 36 -10.46 -6.46 10.47
C LEU A 36 -11.06 -7.70 11.17
N ARG A 37 -10.27 -8.77 11.33
CA ARG A 37 -10.68 -9.97 12.04
C ARG A 37 -10.96 -9.69 13.53
N ASP A 38 -10.07 -8.94 14.18
CA ASP A 38 -10.11 -8.60 15.61
C ASP A 38 -11.34 -7.75 15.94
N VAL A 39 -11.66 -6.76 15.09
CA VAL A 39 -12.90 -5.96 15.23
C VAL A 39 -14.17 -6.70 14.80
N GLY A 40 -14.07 -7.99 14.45
CA GLY A 40 -15.22 -8.85 14.20
C GLY A 40 -15.69 -8.92 12.74
N VAL A 41 -15.02 -8.27 11.80
CA VAL A 41 -15.39 -8.34 10.37
C VAL A 41 -15.13 -9.75 9.82
N ARG A 42 -16.04 -10.22 8.97
CA ARG A 42 -15.95 -11.53 8.29
C ARG A 42 -16.27 -11.42 6.80
N LYS A 43 -17.29 -10.64 6.47
CA LYS A 43 -17.72 -10.31 5.10
C LYS A 43 -17.67 -8.80 4.93
N MET A 44 -17.18 -8.31 3.81
CA MET A 44 -17.08 -6.87 3.54
C MET A 44 -17.26 -6.53 2.06
N ILE A 45 -17.67 -5.29 1.80
CA ILE A 45 -17.62 -4.69 0.47
C ILE A 45 -16.27 -4.00 0.33
N LEU A 46 -15.50 -4.35 -0.69
CA LEU A 46 -14.21 -3.72 -0.92
C LEU A 46 -14.41 -2.42 -1.71
N LEU A 47 -14.04 -1.31 -1.07
CA LEU A 47 -14.03 0.00 -1.72
C LEU A 47 -12.73 0.19 -2.51
N THR A 48 -12.80 0.13 -3.84
CA THR A 48 -11.63 0.30 -4.71
C THR A 48 -12.02 0.77 -6.11
N ASP A 49 -11.25 1.71 -6.66
CA ASP A 49 -11.34 2.11 -8.08
C ASP A 49 -10.39 1.29 -8.97
N LYS A 50 -9.55 0.44 -8.36
CA LYS A 50 -8.53 -0.36 -9.05
C LYS A 50 -8.71 -1.85 -8.79
N PRO A 51 -8.37 -2.73 -9.75
CA PRO A 51 -8.41 -4.17 -9.55
C PRO A 51 -7.52 -4.55 -8.36
N PRO A 52 -8.07 -5.18 -7.31
CA PRO A 52 -7.34 -5.42 -6.09
C PRO A 52 -6.45 -6.66 -6.23
N ARG A 53 -5.23 -6.61 -5.66
CA ARG A 53 -4.31 -7.76 -5.59
C ARG A 53 -4.37 -8.42 -4.21
N LEU A 54 -5.52 -8.98 -3.87
CA LEU A 54 -5.78 -9.52 -2.53
C LEU A 54 -5.50 -11.01 -2.47
N ALA A 55 -4.22 -11.37 -2.32
CA ALA A 55 -3.86 -12.73 -1.94
C ALA A 55 -4.13 -12.93 -0.44
N ASN A 56 -4.64 -14.10 -0.07
CA ASN A 56 -4.70 -14.64 1.30
C ASN A 56 -5.81 -14.15 2.26
N LEU A 57 -6.80 -13.35 1.84
CA LEU A 57 -7.94 -12.99 2.71
C LEU A 57 -8.69 -14.19 3.33
N PRO A 58 -8.95 -15.29 2.60
CA PRO A 58 -9.58 -16.48 3.20
C PRO A 58 -8.78 -17.09 4.36
N GLY A 59 -7.44 -16.97 4.34
CA GLY A 59 -6.57 -17.44 5.43
C GLY A 59 -6.75 -16.66 6.74
N TYR A 60 -7.28 -15.43 6.66
CA TYR A 60 -7.65 -14.61 7.81
C TYR A 60 -9.14 -14.76 8.18
N GLY A 61 -9.89 -15.62 7.50
CA GLY A 61 -11.33 -15.76 7.69
C GLY A 61 -12.11 -14.50 7.28
N LEU A 62 -11.61 -13.80 6.25
CA LEU A 62 -12.23 -12.65 5.63
C LEU A 62 -12.68 -12.97 4.20
N GLU A 63 -13.85 -12.48 3.83
CA GLU A 63 -14.49 -12.67 2.54
C GLU A 63 -14.92 -11.31 1.98
N ILE A 64 -14.61 -11.09 0.70
CA ILE A 64 -15.17 -9.96 -0.03
C ILE A 64 -16.44 -10.44 -0.71
N VAL A 65 -17.56 -9.82 -0.37
CA VAL A 65 -18.87 -10.18 -0.91
C VAL A 65 -19.28 -9.29 -2.08
N ASP A 66 -18.68 -8.09 -2.20
CA ASP A 66 -18.93 -7.17 -3.31
C ASP A 66 -17.81 -6.13 -3.44
N HIS A 67 -17.83 -5.35 -4.51
CA HIS A 67 -16.96 -4.21 -4.77
C HIS A 67 -17.78 -2.93 -4.97
N ALA A 68 -17.32 -1.83 -4.39
CA ALA A 68 -17.86 -0.51 -4.74
C ALA A 68 -16.70 0.45 -5.08
N PRO A 69 -16.92 1.41 -6.00
CA PRO A 69 -15.92 2.40 -6.31
C PRO A 69 -15.65 3.30 -5.09
N LEU A 70 -14.44 3.83 -4.96
CA LEU A 70 -14.13 4.84 -3.95
C LEU A 70 -14.67 6.20 -4.35
N SER A 71 -14.81 6.48 -5.64
CA SER A 71 -15.31 7.77 -6.14
C SER A 71 -16.70 8.15 -5.60
N VAL A 72 -17.57 7.17 -5.33
CA VAL A 72 -18.92 7.45 -4.79
C VAL A 72 -18.93 7.91 -3.33
N LEU A 73 -17.86 7.69 -2.57
CA LEU A 73 -17.75 8.26 -1.22
C LEU A 73 -17.37 9.74 -1.22
N GLY A 74 -16.73 10.23 -2.30
CA GLY A 74 -16.32 11.63 -2.44
C GLY A 74 -17.45 12.56 -2.90
N GLU A 75 -18.48 12.00 -3.56
CA GLU A 75 -19.68 12.71 -4.02
C GLU A 75 -20.86 12.52 -3.06
N ALA A 76 -20.62 12.53 -1.74
CA ALA A 76 -21.72 12.64 -0.79
C ALA A 76 -22.63 13.80 -1.24
N PRO A 77 -23.94 13.59 -1.46
CA PRO A 77 -24.83 14.65 -1.91
C PRO A 77 -24.73 15.79 -0.91
N LEU A 78 -24.14 16.91 -1.33
CA LEU A 78 -24.20 18.14 -0.57
C LEU A 78 -25.64 18.63 -0.72
N ASP A 79 -26.43 18.47 0.34
CA ASP A 79 -27.75 19.09 0.49
C ASP A 79 -27.64 20.60 0.75
#